data_AF-A0A835G6E3-F1
#
_entry.id   AF-A0A835G6E3-F1
#
_cell.length_a   1.000
_cell.length_b   1.000
_cell.length_c   1.000
_cell.angle_alpha   90.00
_cell.angle_beta   90.00
_cell.angle_gamma   90.00
#
_symmetry.space_group_name_H-M   'P 1'
#
loop_
_entity.id
_entity.type
_entity.pdbx_description
1 polymer ?
#
loop_
_entity_poly.entity_id
_entity_poly.type
_entity_poly.pdbx_seq_one_letter_code
_entity_poly.pdbx_strand_id
1 'polypeptide(L)'
;SELAAMRELESTLTQKDVLTAKLEESKMKVIDLEIELNESSLILSEVLKMPDGPDMNNIKRSKSFFELQKSGKVVGRLDKGRLSRSDNELDMMHYRDRKREAPNISKLTRKVSDLTKEMAIKNSKLIEQQRCISILEEALRENNNIAEFEQLLAVVRSKDERINELEQIVNKKSVSNPSDCKDKRILELEDALKESFLIAAEREKIFYEEEQRRIETLRRMGKMEQRIRSLQNASAMNCETCSSVLKRLKQLEDSLQHCKTNRDQVLRQLSHVVQDVLEGLISEKDSLIAELEVKGVLDESETNRCDTLKTERDRLLNRLKSENERILELEQWTEPVAQAAPEGSLPVDLTLTDELLRACDDN
;
A
#
# COMPACT_ATOMS: atom_id res chain seq x y z
N SER A 1 -32.31 19.04 -7.61
CA SER A 1 -32.02 17.85 -8.43
C SER A 1 -30.52 17.62 -8.35
N GLU A 2 -30.10 16.44 -7.90
CA GLU A 2 -28.67 16.09 -7.70
C GLU A 2 -27.84 16.25 -8.98
N LEU A 3 -28.46 16.05 -10.15
CA LEU A 3 -27.89 16.32 -11.47
C LEU A 3 -27.53 17.78 -11.75
N ALA A 4 -28.11 18.74 -11.02
CA ALA A 4 -27.73 20.16 -11.12
C ALA A 4 -26.50 20.45 -10.25
N ALA A 5 -26.44 19.88 -9.05
CA ALA A 5 -25.29 20.02 -8.15
C ALA A 5 -24.03 19.34 -8.71
N MET A 6 -24.17 18.18 -9.36
CA MET A 6 -23.04 17.52 -10.03
C MET A 6 -22.48 18.35 -11.18
N ARG A 7 -23.35 18.96 -12.00
CA ARG A 7 -22.92 19.85 -13.10
C ARG A 7 -22.24 21.13 -12.59
N GLU A 8 -22.72 21.67 -11.47
CA GLU A 8 -22.08 22.81 -10.82
C GLU A 8 -20.69 22.43 -10.27
N LEU A 9 -20.56 21.25 -9.67
CA LEU A 9 -19.28 20.73 -9.20
C LEU A 9 -18.27 20.53 -10.35
N GLU A 10 -18.69 19.91 -11.46
CA GLU A 10 -17.87 19.76 -12.67
C GLU A 10 -17.44 21.12 -13.24
N SER A 11 -18.33 22.11 -13.24
CA SER A 11 -18.00 23.48 -13.67
C SER A 11 -16.99 24.15 -12.73
N THR A 12 -17.09 23.94 -11.42
CA THR A 12 -16.11 24.50 -10.47
C THR A 12 -14.75 23.83 -10.57
N LEU A 13 -14.70 22.52 -10.84
CA LEU A 13 -13.46 21.78 -11.00
C LEU A 13 -12.71 22.24 -12.26
N THR A 14 -13.42 22.37 -13.38
CA THR A 14 -12.83 22.89 -14.62
C THR A 14 -12.34 24.34 -14.47
N GLN A 15 -13.08 25.18 -13.73
CA GLN A 15 -12.64 26.53 -13.43
C GLN A 15 -11.39 26.56 -12.54
N LYS A 16 -11.28 25.64 -11.56
CA LYS A 16 -10.09 25.47 -10.73
C LYS A 16 -8.88 25.12 -11.59
N ASP A 17 -9.03 24.17 -12.51
CA ASP A 17 -7.93 23.71 -13.37
C ASP A 17 -7.42 24.84 -14.29
N VAL A 18 -8.33 25.65 -14.83
CA VAL A 18 -7.97 26.85 -15.62
C VAL A 18 -7.24 27.88 -14.78
N LEU A 19 -7.67 28.12 -13.55
CA LEU A 19 -7.00 29.07 -12.64
C LEU A 19 -5.62 28.56 -12.22
N THR A 20 -5.46 27.26 -11.99
CA THR A 20 -4.14 26.67 -11.71
C THR A 20 -3.19 26.80 -12.89
N ALA A 21 -3.67 26.60 -14.12
CA ALA A 21 -2.85 26.78 -15.32
C ALA A 21 -2.40 28.25 -15.48
N LYS A 22 -3.30 29.21 -15.26
CA LYS A 22 -2.97 30.65 -15.30
C LYS A 22 -2.00 31.07 -14.21
N LEU A 23 -2.12 30.50 -13.00
CA LEU A 23 -1.20 30.76 -11.91
C LEU A 23 0.20 30.25 -12.26
N GLU A 24 0.30 29.07 -12.86
CA GLU A 24 1.59 28.52 -13.27
C GLU A 24 2.23 29.32 -14.41
N GLU A 25 1.42 29.76 -15.40
CA GLU A 25 1.89 30.70 -16.43
C GLU A 25 2.40 32.02 -15.83
N SER A 26 1.71 32.55 -14.81
CA SER A 26 2.16 33.75 -14.10
C SER A 26 3.45 33.53 -13.32
N LYS A 27 3.65 32.38 -12.69
CA LYS A 27 4.91 32.06 -12.01
C LYS A 27 6.06 31.96 -13.00
N MET A 28 5.85 31.33 -14.15
CA MET A 28 6.85 31.25 -15.21
C MET A 28 7.27 32.65 -15.69
N LYS A 29 6.32 33.55 -15.90
CA LYS A 29 6.63 34.96 -16.26
C LYS A 29 7.43 35.70 -15.19
N VAL A 30 7.19 35.42 -13.91
CA VAL A 30 7.98 36.01 -12.81
C VAL A 30 9.41 35.48 -12.83
N ILE A 31 9.59 34.19 -13.07
CA ILE A 31 10.92 33.58 -13.21
C ILE A 31 11.66 34.19 -14.41
N ASP A 32 11.00 34.35 -15.57
CA ASP A 32 11.59 34.96 -16.75
C ASP A 32 12.07 36.40 -16.48
N LEU A 33 11.23 37.22 -15.82
CA LEU A 33 11.60 38.59 -15.43
C LEU A 33 12.77 38.63 -14.43
N GLU A 34 12.86 37.65 -13.54
CA GLU A 34 13.94 37.56 -12.56
C GLU A 34 15.26 37.12 -13.21
N ILE A 35 15.19 36.25 -14.22
CA ILE A 35 16.33 35.92 -15.09
C ILE A 35 16.81 37.18 -15.82
N GLU A 36 15.93 37.91 -16.49
CA GLU A 36 16.27 39.16 -17.20
C GLU A 36 16.90 40.22 -16.27
N LEU A 37 16.39 40.32 -15.03
CA LEU A 37 16.93 41.24 -14.03
C LEU A 37 18.35 40.83 -13.59
N ASN A 38 18.57 39.53 -13.39
CA ASN A 38 19.89 39.00 -13.03
C ASN A 38 20.90 39.15 -14.17
N GLU A 39 20.50 38.91 -15.42
CA GLU A 39 21.32 39.19 -16.60
C GLU A 39 21.67 40.67 -16.71
N SER A 40 20.68 41.55 -16.52
CA SER A 40 20.88 43.01 -16.51
C SER A 40 21.84 43.44 -15.39
N SER A 41 21.73 42.83 -14.20
CA SER A 41 22.64 43.09 -13.08
C SER A 41 24.06 42.61 -13.36
N LEU A 42 24.21 41.45 -14.02
CA LEU A 42 25.51 40.91 -14.41
C LEU A 42 26.19 41.81 -15.44
N ILE A 43 25.45 42.24 -16.47
CA ILE A 43 25.94 43.21 -17.47
C ILE A 43 26.40 44.50 -16.80
N LEU A 44 25.63 45.02 -15.83
CA LEU A 44 25.99 46.24 -15.11
C LEU A 44 27.27 46.06 -14.27
N SER A 45 27.45 44.88 -13.65
CA SER A 45 28.67 44.55 -12.90
C SER A 45 29.90 44.52 -13.80
N GLU A 46 29.75 44.10 -15.05
CA GLU A 46 30.82 44.04 -16.04
C GLU A 46 31.13 45.43 -16.61
N VAL A 47 30.10 46.25 -16.87
CA VAL A 47 30.25 47.65 -17.26
C VAL A 47 30.98 48.47 -16.18
N LEU A 48 30.72 48.20 -14.89
CA LEU A 48 31.40 48.87 -13.77
C LEU A 48 32.86 48.42 -13.57
N LYS A 49 33.30 47.30 -14.19
CA LYS A 49 34.71 46.86 -14.21
C LYS A 49 35.51 47.51 -15.34
N MET A 50 34.85 48.18 -16.29
CA MET A 50 35.53 48.88 -17.39
C MET A 50 36.23 50.15 -16.86
N PRO A 51 37.48 50.44 -17.28
CA PRO A 51 38.18 51.67 -16.90
C PRO A 51 37.45 52.92 -17.44
N ASP A 52 37.52 54.03 -16.69
CA ASP A 52 36.79 55.28 -16.96
C ASP A 52 37.04 55.81 -18.39
N GLY A 53 36.12 55.52 -19.30
CA GLY A 53 36.05 56.04 -20.67
C GLY A 53 34.86 56.98 -20.89
N PRO A 54 34.81 57.70 -22.04
CA PRO A 54 33.75 58.66 -22.35
C PRO A 54 32.33 58.07 -22.33
N ASP A 55 32.18 56.76 -22.54
CA ASP A 55 30.89 56.05 -22.52
C ASP A 55 30.28 55.93 -21.11
N MET A 56 31.09 55.94 -20.04
CA MET A 56 30.60 55.89 -18.65
C MET A 56 29.84 57.14 -18.23
N ASN A 57 30.08 58.29 -18.88
CA ASN A 57 29.37 59.53 -18.59
C ASN A 57 27.94 59.55 -19.17
N ASN A 58 27.68 58.77 -20.22
CA ASN A 58 26.34 58.64 -20.80
C ASN A 58 25.47 57.72 -19.93
N ILE A 59 26.06 56.67 -19.36
CA ILE A 59 25.39 55.73 -18.45
C ILE A 59 25.04 56.37 -17.11
N LYS A 60 25.93 57.20 -16.55
CA LYS A 60 25.68 57.99 -15.32
C LYS A 60 24.56 59.04 -15.48
N ARG A 61 24.16 59.38 -16.71
CA ARG A 61 23.06 60.30 -17.03
C ARG A 61 21.76 59.58 -17.40
N SER A 62 21.75 58.24 -17.44
CA SER A 62 20.56 57.47 -17.82
C SER A 62 19.54 57.43 -16.69
N LYS A 63 18.26 57.27 -17.06
CA LYS A 63 17.15 57.14 -16.11
C LYS A 63 17.30 55.91 -15.19
N SER A 64 17.88 54.82 -15.68
CA SER A 64 18.04 53.59 -14.87
C SER A 64 19.14 53.72 -13.80
N PHE A 65 20.18 54.50 -14.06
CA PHE A 65 21.21 54.79 -13.05
C PHE A 65 20.63 55.58 -11.86
N PHE A 66 19.72 56.52 -12.12
CA PHE A 66 19.05 57.31 -11.08
C PHE A 66 18.06 56.49 -10.24
N GLU A 67 17.29 55.59 -10.87
CA GLU A 67 16.41 54.65 -10.17
C GLU A 67 17.20 53.71 -9.25
N LEU A 68 18.37 53.25 -9.69
CA LEU A 68 19.28 52.39 -8.90
C LEU A 68 20.01 53.14 -7.77
N GLN A 69 20.30 54.44 -7.93
CA GLN A 69 20.83 55.25 -6.84
C GLN A 69 19.77 55.47 -5.74
N LYS A 70 18.49 55.61 -6.12
CA LYS A 70 17.37 55.71 -5.17
C LYS A 70 17.14 54.43 -4.36
N SER A 71 17.49 53.26 -4.92
CA SER A 71 17.30 51.96 -4.25
C SER A 71 18.40 51.62 -3.23
N GLY A 72 19.38 52.51 -3.01
CA GLY A 72 20.33 52.42 -1.89
C GLY A 72 21.42 51.35 -2.02
N LYS A 73 21.59 50.74 -3.20
CA LYS A 73 22.52 49.60 -3.42
C LYS A 73 23.89 49.96 -4.00
N VAL A 74 24.27 51.24 -4.04
CA VAL A 74 25.59 51.67 -4.55
C VAL A 74 26.47 52.15 -3.38
N VAL A 75 27.41 51.30 -2.95
CA VAL A 75 28.43 51.65 -1.95
C VAL A 75 29.54 52.47 -2.62
N GLY A 76 29.73 53.71 -2.17
CA GLY A 76 30.82 54.59 -2.63
C GLY A 76 32.19 54.09 -2.16
N ARG A 77 33.16 54.06 -3.07
CA ARG A 77 34.56 53.72 -2.77
C ARG A 77 35.13 54.66 -1.69
N LEU A 78 35.64 54.06 -0.60
CA LEU A 78 36.56 54.69 0.34
C LEU A 78 37.98 54.37 -0.13
N ASP A 79 38.67 55.36 -0.72
CA ASP A 79 40.12 55.52 -0.54
C ASP A 79 40.56 56.89 -1.07
N LYS A 80 40.92 57.77 -0.13
CA LYS A 80 41.57 59.06 -0.38
C LYS A 80 42.92 59.05 0.34
N GLY A 81 43.96 58.52 -0.31
CA GLY A 81 45.36 58.69 0.08
C GLY A 81 46.01 59.85 -0.69
N ARG A 82 46.51 60.87 0.03
CA ARG A 82 47.15 62.07 -0.52
C ARG A 82 48.60 61.81 -0.97
N LEU A 83 49.02 62.62 -1.95
CA LEU A 83 50.34 62.72 -2.58
C LEU A 83 51.50 63.03 -1.63
N SER A 84 52.70 62.57 -1.97
CA SER A 84 53.96 63.20 -1.55
C SER A 84 54.95 63.24 -2.73
N ARG A 85 55.39 64.44 -3.11
CA ARG A 85 56.41 64.76 -4.12
C ARG A 85 57.70 65.16 -3.38
N SER A 86 58.87 64.69 -3.81
CA SER A 86 60.17 65.27 -3.41
C SER A 86 61.02 65.56 -4.65
N ASP A 87 61.36 66.84 -4.81
CA ASP A 87 62.22 67.40 -5.85
C ASP A 87 63.71 67.17 -5.54
N ASN A 88 64.52 66.97 -6.59
CA ASN A 88 65.99 66.95 -6.55
C ASN A 88 66.52 68.02 -7.54
N GLU A 89 67.11 69.10 -7.02
CA GLU A 89 67.91 70.07 -7.79
C GLU A 89 69.22 70.33 -7.06
N LEU A 90 70.34 69.75 -7.53
CA LEU A 90 71.71 70.21 -7.23
C LEU A 90 72.67 69.66 -8.31
N ASP A 91 72.87 70.38 -9.40
CA ASP A 91 74.12 70.31 -10.16
C ASP A 91 74.37 71.60 -10.95
N MET A 92 75.08 72.55 -10.33
CA MET A 92 75.56 73.77 -10.98
C MET A 92 76.57 74.49 -10.06
N MET A 93 77.80 73.99 -9.95
CA MET A 93 79.00 74.80 -9.73
C MET A 93 80.22 73.88 -9.53
N HIS A 94 81.19 73.93 -10.44
CA HIS A 94 82.59 74.28 -10.13
C HIS A 94 83.43 74.33 -11.42
N TYR A 95 83.77 75.56 -11.83
CA TYR A 95 84.77 75.86 -12.85
C TYR A 95 86.20 75.75 -12.28
N ARG A 96 87.09 75.15 -13.09
CA ARG A 96 88.57 75.24 -13.21
C ARG A 96 89.41 75.90 -12.07
N ASP A 97 90.52 75.25 -11.67
CA ASP A 97 91.89 75.56 -12.17
C ASP A 97 92.96 74.54 -11.72
N ARG A 98 94.10 74.53 -12.42
CA ARG A 98 95.18 73.52 -12.51
C ARG A 98 96.16 73.45 -11.30
N LYS A 99 96.64 72.24 -10.97
CA LYS A 99 98.04 71.73 -11.13
C LYS A 99 98.23 70.37 -10.40
N ARG A 100 98.99 69.46 -11.02
CA ARG A 100 99.25 68.06 -10.61
C ARG A 100 100.37 67.94 -9.55
N GLU A 101 100.20 66.98 -8.63
CA GLU A 101 101.27 66.09 -8.15
C GLU A 101 100.72 64.64 -8.11
N ALA A 102 101.53 63.64 -8.49
CA ALA A 102 101.11 62.24 -8.57
C ALA A 102 101.20 61.54 -7.19
N PRO A 103 100.20 60.74 -6.77
CA PRO A 103 100.21 60.10 -5.46
C PRO A 103 101.03 58.80 -5.44
N ASN A 104 101.79 58.61 -4.37
CA ASN A 104 102.71 57.49 -4.13
C ASN A 104 101.95 56.14 -4.01
N ILE A 105 101.90 55.40 -5.13
CA ILE A 105 101.15 54.15 -5.36
C ILE A 105 101.38 53.09 -4.27
N SER A 106 102.59 53.00 -3.72
CA SER A 106 102.93 52.03 -2.68
C SER A 106 102.12 52.19 -1.39
N LYS A 107 101.81 53.44 -1.01
CA LYS A 107 100.99 53.75 0.17
C LYS A 107 99.52 53.40 -0.06
N LEU A 108 99.05 53.56 -1.30
CA LEU A 108 97.68 53.22 -1.68
C LEU A 108 97.46 51.71 -1.67
N THR A 109 98.39 50.92 -2.21
CA THR A 109 98.31 49.46 -2.22
C THR A 109 98.30 48.88 -0.80
N ARG A 110 99.12 49.43 0.10
CA ARG A 110 99.11 49.02 1.51
C ARG A 110 97.78 49.34 2.19
N LYS A 111 97.25 50.54 1.95
CA LYS A 111 95.94 50.97 2.47
C LYS A 111 94.80 50.10 1.93
N VAL A 112 94.84 49.71 0.66
CA VAL A 112 93.86 48.78 0.08
C VAL A 112 93.97 47.39 0.71
N SER A 113 95.19 46.86 0.92
CA SER A 113 95.38 45.57 1.59
C SER A 113 94.87 45.58 3.03
N ASP A 114 95.13 46.66 3.77
CA ASP A 114 94.68 46.83 5.14
C ASP A 114 93.14 46.96 5.20
N LEU A 115 92.53 47.72 4.28
CA LEU A 115 91.07 47.84 4.17
C LEU A 115 90.40 46.51 3.78
N THR A 116 91.01 45.71 2.91
CA THR A 116 90.47 44.39 2.54
C THR A 116 90.50 43.42 3.71
N LYS A 117 91.56 43.44 4.51
CA LYS A 117 91.63 42.65 5.76
C LYS A 117 90.59 43.12 6.76
N GLU A 118 90.43 44.43 6.93
CA GLU A 118 89.41 45.01 7.80
C GLU A 118 87.98 44.64 7.35
N MET A 119 87.73 44.65 6.04
CA MET A 119 86.45 44.26 5.45
C MET A 119 86.15 42.78 5.66
N ALA A 120 87.15 41.89 5.53
CA ALA A 120 86.99 40.47 5.81
C ALA A 120 86.63 40.22 7.29
N ILE A 121 87.28 40.93 8.22
CA ILE A 121 86.98 40.87 9.65
C ILE A 121 85.57 41.38 9.93
N LYS A 122 85.16 42.51 9.32
CA LYS A 122 83.80 43.04 9.45
C LYS A 122 82.74 42.09 8.89
N ASN A 123 83.01 41.44 7.77
CA ASN A 123 82.07 40.50 7.15
C ASN A 123 81.89 39.25 8.03
N SER A 124 82.98 38.72 8.59
CA SER A 124 82.91 37.63 9.57
C SER A 124 82.11 38.03 10.82
N LYS A 125 82.27 39.28 11.29
CA LYS A 125 81.49 39.81 12.42
C LYS A 125 80.00 39.97 12.09
N LEU A 126 79.66 40.36 10.87
CA LEU A 126 78.28 40.51 10.42
C LEU A 126 77.55 39.16 10.35
N ILE A 127 78.21 38.12 9.85
CA ILE A 127 77.68 36.75 9.83
C ILE A 127 77.42 36.26 11.26
N GLU A 128 78.36 36.48 12.18
CA GLU A 128 78.18 36.07 13.57
C GLU A 128 77.04 36.87 14.25
N GLN A 129 76.90 38.16 13.95
CA GLN A 129 75.77 38.96 14.43
C GLN A 129 74.43 38.45 13.91
N GLN A 130 74.33 38.06 12.64
CA GLN A 130 73.10 37.47 12.08
C GLN A 130 72.76 36.15 12.77
N ARG A 131 73.76 35.33 13.07
CA ARG A 131 73.57 34.10 13.83
C ARG A 131 73.08 34.37 15.26
N CYS A 132 73.67 35.34 15.95
CA CYS A 132 73.20 35.75 17.28
C CYS A 132 71.77 36.30 17.24
N ILE A 133 71.42 37.08 16.21
CA ILE A 133 70.06 37.60 16.01
C ILE A 133 69.07 36.44 15.86
N SER A 134 69.35 35.45 15.00
CA SER A 134 68.45 34.30 14.82
C SER A 134 68.28 33.49 16.11
N ILE A 135 69.35 33.27 16.88
CA ILE A 135 69.27 32.58 18.19
C ILE A 135 68.45 33.39 19.19
N LEU A 136 68.62 34.71 19.23
CA LEU A 136 67.84 35.59 20.11
C LEU A 136 66.37 35.65 19.69
N GLU A 137 66.07 35.67 18.40
CA GLU A 137 64.70 35.60 17.90
C GLU A 137 64.03 34.28 18.26
N GLU A 138 64.77 33.16 18.18
CA GLU A 138 64.25 31.86 18.58
C GLU A 138 64.03 31.77 20.09
N ALA A 139 64.99 32.23 20.90
CA ALA A 139 64.83 32.33 22.35
C ALA A 139 63.69 33.27 22.75
N LEU A 140 63.46 34.38 22.02
CA LEU A 140 62.34 35.28 22.25
C LEU A 140 61.00 34.68 21.82
N ARG A 141 60.96 33.88 20.75
CA ARG A 141 59.75 33.15 20.34
C ARG A 141 59.36 32.09 21.38
N GLU A 142 60.35 31.37 21.92
CA GLU A 142 60.16 30.34 22.94
C GLU A 142 59.80 30.96 24.30
N ASN A 143 60.50 32.01 24.75
CA ASN A 143 60.26 32.65 26.05
C ASN A 143 58.95 33.46 26.10
N ASN A 144 58.43 33.91 24.95
CA ASN A 144 57.13 34.57 24.86
C ASN A 144 55.99 33.62 24.44
N ASN A 145 56.22 32.30 24.42
CA ASN A 145 55.25 31.27 24.05
C ASN A 145 54.55 31.52 22.69
N ILE A 146 55.22 32.21 21.77
CA ILE A 146 54.62 32.64 20.49
C ILE A 146 54.25 31.40 19.65
N ALA A 147 55.10 30.38 19.68
CA ALA A 147 54.85 29.11 19.00
C ALA A 147 53.58 28.39 19.53
N GLU A 148 53.34 28.44 20.84
CA GLU A 148 52.15 27.83 21.46
C GLU A 148 50.87 28.58 21.06
N PHE A 149 50.92 29.93 21.03
CA PHE A 149 49.79 30.74 20.59
C PHE A 149 49.44 30.52 19.12
N GLU A 150 50.44 30.40 18.24
CA GLU A 150 50.22 30.10 16.82
C GLU A 150 49.55 28.74 16.63
N GLN A 151 49.98 27.72 17.38
CA GLN A 151 49.36 26.39 17.36
C GLN A 151 47.92 26.43 17.89
N LEU A 152 47.67 27.16 18.99
CA LEU A 152 46.33 27.32 19.54
C LEU A 152 45.40 28.03 18.54
N LEU A 153 45.90 29.06 17.84
CA LEU A 153 45.14 29.77 16.80
C LEU A 153 44.75 28.85 15.64
N ALA A 154 45.66 27.96 15.23
CA ALA A 154 45.39 26.97 14.19
C ALA A 154 44.31 25.96 14.62
N VAL A 155 44.38 25.49 15.88
CA VAL A 155 43.36 24.59 16.45
C VAL A 155 41.99 25.29 16.56
N VAL A 156 41.97 26.56 16.98
CA VAL A 156 40.72 27.35 17.05
C VAL A 156 40.10 27.49 15.66
N ARG A 157 40.90 27.86 14.64
CA ARG A 157 40.39 27.96 13.25
C ARG A 157 39.84 26.63 12.74
N SER A 158 40.55 25.53 12.98
CA SER A 158 40.07 24.19 12.59
C SER A 158 38.77 23.79 13.30
N LYS A 159 38.61 24.17 14.58
CA LYS A 159 37.37 23.93 15.32
C LYS A 159 36.24 24.81 14.81
N ASP A 160 36.49 26.08 14.50
CA ASP A 160 35.50 26.99 13.94
C ASP A 160 35.02 26.54 12.56
N GLU A 161 35.93 26.05 11.70
CA GLU A 161 35.58 25.43 10.42
C GLU A 161 34.67 24.22 10.62
N ARG A 162 35.01 23.33 11.56
CA ARG A 162 34.20 22.15 11.88
C ARG A 162 32.85 22.50 12.51
N ILE A 163 32.77 23.56 13.31
CA ILE A 163 31.50 24.07 13.86
C ILE A 163 30.62 24.57 12.71
N ASN A 164 31.17 25.37 11.79
CA ASN A 164 30.45 25.85 10.61
C ASN A 164 29.95 24.70 9.73
N GLU A 165 30.75 23.66 9.52
CA GLU A 165 30.32 22.46 8.78
C GLU A 165 29.16 21.73 9.49
N LEU A 166 29.25 21.55 10.81
CA LEU A 166 28.20 20.92 11.61
C LEU A 166 26.91 21.76 11.60
N GLU A 167 27.01 23.08 11.72
CA GLU A 167 25.88 24.00 11.62
C GLU A 167 25.23 23.94 10.23
N GLN A 168 26.02 23.85 9.15
CA GLN A 168 25.48 23.64 7.80
C GLN A 168 24.77 22.29 7.67
N ILE A 169 25.28 21.22 8.26
CA ILE A 169 24.64 19.89 8.22
C ILE A 169 23.34 19.89 9.02
N VAL A 170 23.33 20.51 10.20
CA VAL A 170 22.13 20.62 11.05
C VAL A 170 21.08 21.51 10.38
N ASN A 171 21.45 22.66 9.84
CA ASN A 171 20.53 23.54 9.12
C ASN A 171 20.02 22.92 7.80
N LYS A 172 20.85 22.17 7.07
CA LYS A 172 20.38 21.41 5.89
C LYS A 172 19.42 20.29 6.28
N LYS A 173 19.63 19.62 7.42
CA LYS A 173 18.71 18.61 7.95
C LYS A 173 17.41 19.22 8.49
N SER A 174 17.42 20.43 9.04
CA SER A 174 16.21 21.09 9.55
C SER A 174 15.32 21.64 8.45
N VAL A 175 15.89 22.02 7.29
CA VAL A 175 15.11 22.49 6.12
C VAL A 175 14.52 21.32 5.32
N SER A 176 15.06 20.11 5.49
CA SER A 176 14.51 18.88 4.92
C SER A 176 14.29 17.83 6.00
N ASN A 177 13.45 18.13 6.99
CA ASN A 177 13.02 17.13 7.98
C ASN A 177 12.36 15.95 7.26
N PRO A 178 12.98 14.75 7.24
CA PRO A 178 12.35 13.58 6.66
C PRO A 178 11.14 13.11 7.48
N SER A 179 10.94 13.64 8.70
CA SER A 179 9.74 13.47 9.52
C SER A 179 8.52 14.09 8.84
N ASP A 180 8.59 15.38 8.48
CA ASP A 180 7.44 16.12 7.93
C ASP A 180 6.96 15.56 6.59
N CYS A 181 7.88 14.99 5.79
CA CYS A 181 7.54 14.31 4.54
C CYS A 181 6.87 12.94 4.78
N LYS A 182 7.33 12.19 5.80
CA LYS A 182 6.70 10.94 6.21
C LYS A 182 5.31 11.18 6.80
N ASP A 183 5.15 12.23 7.60
CA ASP A 183 3.88 12.56 8.24
C ASP A 183 2.84 13.01 7.20
N LYS A 184 3.24 13.80 6.19
CA LYS A 184 2.39 14.11 5.02
C LYS A 184 1.99 12.86 4.25
N ARG A 185 2.94 11.96 4.00
CA ARG A 185 2.68 10.70 3.30
C ARG A 185 1.73 9.79 4.09
N ILE A 186 1.84 9.77 5.41
CA ILE A 186 0.95 9.01 6.29
C ILE A 186 -0.46 9.59 6.21
N LEU A 187 -0.62 10.90 6.31
CA LEU A 187 -1.92 11.58 6.15
C LEU A 187 -2.59 11.27 4.81
N GLU A 188 -1.85 11.33 3.70
CA GLU A 188 -2.38 10.97 2.38
C GLU A 188 -2.84 9.51 2.30
N LEU A 189 -2.08 8.58 2.90
CA LEU A 189 -2.44 7.17 2.93
C LEU A 189 -3.64 6.90 3.83
N GLU A 190 -3.77 7.61 4.95
CA GLU A 190 -4.94 7.54 5.83
C GLU A 190 -6.20 8.06 5.13
N ASP A 191 -6.10 9.16 4.39
CA ASP A 191 -7.23 9.71 3.64
C ASP A 191 -7.61 8.80 2.45
N ALA A 192 -6.64 8.25 1.73
CA ALA A 192 -6.89 7.25 0.69
C ALA A 192 -7.53 5.98 1.27
N LEU A 193 -7.15 5.56 2.47
CA LEU A 193 -7.74 4.41 3.15
C LEU A 193 -9.19 4.69 3.56
N LYS A 194 -9.48 5.87 4.11
CA LYS A 194 -10.85 6.29 4.43
C LYS A 194 -11.73 6.31 3.19
N GLU A 195 -11.23 6.87 2.09
CA GLU A 195 -11.95 6.90 0.82
C GLU A 195 -12.17 5.48 0.28
N SER A 196 -11.15 4.62 0.32
CA SER A 196 -11.30 3.22 -0.09
C SER A 196 -12.34 2.48 0.74
N PHE A 197 -12.39 2.72 2.05
CA PHE A 197 -13.38 2.14 2.93
C PHE A 197 -14.80 2.65 2.61
N LEU A 198 -14.96 3.96 2.39
CA LEU A 198 -16.25 4.54 2.00
C LEU A 198 -16.76 3.99 0.67
N ILE A 199 -15.87 3.87 -0.32
CA ILE A 199 -16.20 3.28 -1.62
C ILE A 199 -16.61 1.81 -1.45
N ALA A 200 -15.90 1.05 -0.62
CA ALA A 200 -16.24 -0.34 -0.36
C ALA A 200 -17.62 -0.47 0.31
N ALA A 201 -17.90 0.36 1.32
CA ALA A 201 -19.19 0.38 2.01
C ALA A 201 -20.35 0.78 1.07
N GLU A 202 -20.16 1.79 0.21
CA GLU A 202 -21.18 2.19 -0.76
C GLU A 202 -21.42 1.10 -1.81
N ARG A 203 -20.37 0.44 -2.29
CA ARG A 203 -20.51 -0.71 -3.20
C ARG A 203 -21.27 -1.87 -2.58
N GLU A 204 -21.00 -2.18 -1.31
CA GLU A 204 -21.70 -3.23 -0.59
C GLU A 204 -23.18 -2.89 -0.41
N LYS A 205 -23.49 -1.62 -0.10
CA LYS A 205 -24.87 -1.14 -0.03
C LYS A 205 -25.60 -1.26 -1.37
N ILE A 206 -25.00 -0.81 -2.46
CA ILE A 206 -25.57 -0.93 -3.82
C ILE A 206 -25.79 -2.41 -4.18
N PHE A 207 -24.81 -3.27 -3.89
CA PHE A 207 -24.92 -4.70 -4.12
C PHE A 207 -26.09 -5.31 -3.34
N TYR A 208 -26.25 -4.94 -2.07
CA TYR A 208 -27.38 -5.39 -1.26
C TYR A 208 -28.72 -4.93 -1.83
N GLU A 209 -28.83 -3.66 -2.22
CA GLU A 209 -30.05 -3.11 -2.84
C GLU A 209 -30.39 -3.77 -4.19
N GLU A 210 -29.38 -4.09 -5.00
CA GLU A 210 -29.55 -4.82 -6.27
C GLU A 210 -29.99 -6.26 -6.04
N GLU A 211 -29.37 -6.97 -5.10
CA GLU A 211 -29.75 -8.33 -4.76
C GLU A 211 -31.17 -8.37 -4.16
N GLN A 212 -31.56 -7.40 -3.33
CA GLN A 212 -32.96 -7.31 -2.87
C GLN A 212 -33.94 -7.10 -4.02
N ARG A 213 -33.64 -6.21 -4.98
CA ARG A 213 -34.47 -6.04 -6.19
C ARG A 213 -34.56 -7.31 -7.02
N ARG A 214 -33.45 -8.05 -7.15
CA ARG A 214 -33.42 -9.33 -7.85
C ARG A 214 -34.28 -10.38 -7.15
N ILE A 215 -34.13 -10.54 -5.84
CA ILE A 215 -34.93 -11.46 -5.03
C ILE A 215 -36.42 -11.10 -5.16
N GLU A 216 -36.79 -9.83 -5.07
CA GLU A 216 -38.17 -9.40 -5.23
C GLU A 216 -38.72 -9.71 -6.62
N THR A 217 -37.93 -9.48 -7.68
CA THR A 217 -38.29 -9.82 -9.06
C THR A 217 -38.51 -11.32 -9.22
N LEU A 218 -37.63 -12.15 -8.67
CA LEU A 218 -37.78 -13.61 -8.69
C LEU A 218 -39.04 -14.06 -7.93
N ARG A 219 -39.35 -13.46 -6.77
CA ARG A 219 -40.61 -13.75 -6.06
C ARG A 219 -41.83 -13.37 -6.88
N ARG A 220 -41.82 -12.21 -7.54
CA ARG A 220 -42.93 -11.77 -8.41
C ARG A 220 -43.09 -12.70 -9.61
N MET A 221 -41.97 -13.13 -10.21
CA MET A 221 -41.96 -14.10 -11.30
C MET A 221 -42.54 -15.45 -10.87
N GLY A 222 -42.13 -15.97 -9.71
CA GLY A 222 -42.70 -17.20 -9.15
C GLY A 222 -44.22 -17.11 -8.92
N LYS A 223 -44.71 -15.98 -8.37
CA LYS A 223 -46.16 -15.73 -8.23
C LYS A 223 -46.88 -15.66 -9.59
N MET A 224 -46.22 -15.12 -10.61
CA MET A 224 -46.80 -15.04 -11.97
C MET A 224 -46.84 -16.41 -12.65
N GLU A 225 -45.77 -17.20 -12.55
CA GLU A 225 -45.72 -18.58 -13.03
C GLU A 225 -46.81 -19.44 -12.38
N GLN A 226 -46.97 -19.30 -11.06
CA GLN A 226 -48.05 -19.95 -10.31
C GLN A 226 -49.44 -19.59 -10.86
N ARG A 227 -49.68 -18.29 -11.13
CA ARG A 227 -50.95 -17.82 -11.71
C ARG A 227 -51.17 -18.38 -13.11
N ILE A 228 -50.12 -18.42 -13.94
CA ILE A 228 -50.20 -19.00 -15.30
C ILE A 228 -50.58 -20.47 -15.22
N ARG A 229 -49.93 -21.25 -14.34
CA ARG A 229 -50.31 -22.66 -14.10
C ARG A 229 -51.76 -22.74 -13.67
N SER A 230 -52.16 -22.02 -12.63
CA SER A 230 -53.56 -22.01 -12.14
C SER A 230 -54.59 -21.66 -13.22
N LEU A 231 -54.27 -20.77 -14.16
CA LEU A 231 -55.12 -20.44 -15.30
C LEU A 231 -55.17 -21.56 -16.34
N GLN A 232 -54.02 -22.16 -16.69
CA GLN A 232 -53.93 -23.32 -17.60
C GLN A 232 -54.70 -24.52 -17.03
N ASN A 233 -54.68 -24.63 -15.73
CA ASN A 233 -55.31 -25.65 -14.94
C ASN A 233 -56.84 -25.50 -14.95
N ALA A 234 -57.31 -24.30 -14.65
CA ALA A 234 -58.72 -23.96 -14.76
C ALA A 234 -59.22 -24.16 -16.20
N SER A 235 -58.44 -23.78 -17.22
CA SER A 235 -58.84 -23.96 -18.62
C SER A 235 -58.89 -25.43 -19.04
N ALA A 236 -57.95 -26.26 -18.60
CA ALA A 236 -57.98 -27.70 -18.82
C ALA A 236 -59.18 -28.38 -18.13
N MET A 237 -59.52 -27.96 -16.91
CA MET A 237 -60.67 -28.48 -16.17
C MET A 237 -62.02 -28.07 -16.79
N ASN A 238 -62.07 -26.87 -17.38
CA ASN A 238 -63.25 -26.33 -18.06
C ASN A 238 -63.39 -26.82 -19.51
N CYS A 239 -62.33 -27.37 -20.12
CA CYS A 239 -62.38 -27.98 -21.44
C CYS A 239 -63.07 -29.35 -21.35
N GLU A 240 -64.20 -29.54 -22.05
CA GLU A 240 -65.00 -30.78 -21.99
C GLU A 240 -64.19 -32.05 -22.33
N THR A 241 -63.32 -31.96 -23.35
CA THR A 241 -62.45 -33.06 -23.78
C THR A 241 -61.35 -33.36 -22.74
N CYS A 242 -60.70 -32.33 -22.20
CA CYS A 242 -59.64 -32.52 -21.20
C CYS A 242 -60.21 -32.98 -19.85
N SER A 243 -61.35 -32.41 -19.42
CA SER A 243 -62.02 -32.74 -18.16
C SER A 243 -62.44 -34.22 -18.08
N SER A 244 -63.00 -34.77 -19.16
CA SER A 244 -63.38 -36.19 -19.21
C SER A 244 -62.17 -37.13 -19.15
N VAL A 245 -61.07 -36.78 -19.84
CA VAL A 245 -59.81 -37.53 -19.78
C VAL A 245 -59.19 -37.45 -18.38
N LEU A 246 -59.12 -36.27 -17.77
CA LEU A 246 -58.59 -36.06 -16.42
C LEU A 246 -59.38 -36.84 -15.36
N LYS A 247 -60.71 -36.85 -15.44
CA LYS A 247 -61.56 -37.65 -14.54
C LYS A 247 -61.27 -39.14 -14.68
N ARG A 248 -61.14 -39.64 -15.91
CA ARG A 248 -60.79 -41.06 -16.15
C ARG A 248 -59.39 -41.38 -15.64
N LEU A 249 -58.44 -40.47 -15.81
CA LEU A 249 -57.06 -40.63 -15.34
C LEU A 249 -57.04 -40.75 -13.81
N LYS A 250 -57.72 -39.83 -13.12
CA LYS A 250 -57.88 -39.89 -11.66
C LYS A 250 -58.51 -41.20 -11.18
N GLN A 251 -59.58 -41.66 -11.82
CA GLN A 251 -60.21 -42.94 -11.47
C GLN A 251 -59.26 -44.14 -11.62
N LEU A 252 -58.42 -44.13 -12.66
CA LEU A 252 -57.42 -45.18 -12.88
C LEU A 252 -56.28 -45.10 -11.84
N GLU A 253 -55.85 -43.90 -11.47
CA GLU A 253 -54.86 -43.69 -10.41
C GLU A 253 -55.39 -44.15 -9.05
N ASP A 254 -56.61 -43.76 -8.68
CA ASP A 254 -57.27 -44.18 -7.44
C ASP A 254 -57.39 -45.71 -7.39
N SER A 255 -57.79 -46.33 -8.51
CA SER A 255 -57.89 -47.79 -8.63
C SER A 255 -56.53 -48.48 -8.50
N LEU A 256 -55.49 -47.92 -9.13
CA LEU A 256 -54.13 -48.43 -9.05
C LEU A 256 -53.59 -48.33 -7.62
N GLN A 257 -53.81 -47.19 -6.95
CA GLN A 257 -53.38 -46.96 -5.59
C GLN A 257 -54.09 -47.88 -4.61
N HIS A 258 -55.40 -48.11 -4.80
CA HIS A 258 -56.15 -49.09 -4.03
C HIS A 258 -55.60 -50.51 -4.22
N CYS A 259 -55.34 -50.94 -5.46
CA CYS A 259 -54.75 -52.23 -5.74
C CYS A 259 -53.34 -52.40 -5.14
N LYS A 260 -52.49 -51.37 -5.19
CA LYS A 260 -51.17 -51.38 -4.56
C LYS A 260 -51.28 -51.53 -3.04
N THR A 261 -52.11 -50.71 -2.40
CA THR A 261 -52.34 -50.76 -0.96
C THR A 261 -52.83 -52.14 -0.51
N ASN A 262 -53.82 -52.70 -1.23
CA ASN A 262 -54.33 -54.04 -0.94
C ASN A 262 -53.25 -55.11 -1.13
N ARG A 263 -52.48 -55.06 -2.22
CA ARG A 263 -51.37 -55.99 -2.46
C ARG A 263 -50.36 -55.92 -1.32
N ASP A 264 -49.95 -54.73 -0.92
CA ASP A 264 -48.93 -54.53 0.10
C ASP A 264 -49.44 -54.98 1.47
N GLN A 265 -50.71 -54.76 1.78
CA GLN A 265 -51.37 -55.30 2.97
C GLN A 265 -51.38 -56.83 2.97
N VAL A 266 -51.77 -57.47 1.86
CA VAL A 266 -51.81 -58.93 1.73
C VAL A 266 -50.41 -59.53 1.85
N LEU A 267 -49.39 -58.90 1.24
CA LEU A 267 -48.01 -59.34 1.35
C LEU A 267 -47.49 -59.27 2.79
N ARG A 268 -47.79 -58.18 3.52
CA ARG A 268 -47.44 -58.05 4.95
C ARG A 268 -48.12 -59.13 5.79
N GLN A 269 -49.43 -59.32 5.62
CA GLN A 269 -50.17 -60.37 6.33
C GLN A 269 -49.60 -61.76 6.05
N LEU A 270 -49.28 -62.07 4.78
CA LEU A 270 -48.70 -63.34 4.41
C LEU A 270 -47.31 -63.55 5.04
N SER A 271 -46.44 -62.54 5.03
CA SER A 271 -45.11 -62.65 5.62
C SER A 271 -45.17 -62.88 7.14
N HIS A 272 -46.08 -62.21 7.86
CA HIS A 272 -46.29 -62.50 9.29
C HIS A 272 -46.83 -63.92 9.53
N VAL A 273 -47.77 -64.41 8.72
CA VAL A 273 -48.25 -65.80 8.84
C VAL A 273 -47.11 -66.80 8.59
N VAL A 274 -46.23 -66.53 7.62
CA VAL A 274 -45.04 -67.37 7.38
C VAL A 274 -44.09 -67.32 8.57
N GLN A 275 -43.87 -66.15 9.16
CA GLN A 275 -43.07 -65.98 10.38
C GLN A 275 -43.63 -66.82 11.53
N ASP A 276 -44.94 -66.69 11.84
CA ASP A 276 -45.60 -67.43 12.91
C ASP A 276 -45.46 -68.95 12.74
N VAL A 277 -45.63 -69.45 11.50
CA VAL A 277 -45.46 -70.88 11.20
C VAL A 277 -44.00 -71.32 11.39
N LEU A 278 -43.03 -70.52 10.96
CA LEU A 278 -41.61 -70.83 11.14
C LEU A 278 -41.23 -70.85 12.62
N GLU A 279 -41.67 -69.87 13.41
CA GLU A 279 -41.44 -69.83 14.86
C GLU A 279 -42.07 -71.03 15.57
N GLY A 280 -43.28 -71.44 15.16
CA GLY A 280 -43.94 -72.64 15.66
C GLY A 280 -43.15 -73.92 15.36
N LEU A 281 -42.70 -74.10 14.12
CA LEU A 281 -41.90 -75.26 13.73
C LEU A 281 -40.53 -75.29 14.44
N ILE A 282 -39.88 -74.14 14.61
CA ILE A 282 -38.61 -74.06 15.37
C ILE A 282 -38.85 -74.46 16.82
N SER A 283 -39.89 -73.95 17.46
CA SER A 283 -40.25 -74.27 18.84
C SER A 283 -40.54 -75.77 19.03
N GLU A 284 -41.21 -76.41 18.06
CA GLU A 284 -41.43 -77.86 18.04
C GLU A 284 -40.09 -78.62 17.97
N LYS A 285 -39.18 -78.21 17.07
CA LYS A 285 -37.86 -78.84 16.92
C LYS A 285 -37.00 -78.65 18.18
N ASP A 286 -36.99 -77.46 18.77
CA ASP A 286 -36.26 -77.18 20.00
C ASP A 286 -36.81 -78.00 21.18
N SER A 287 -38.14 -78.21 21.25
CA SER A 287 -38.76 -79.08 22.26
C SER A 287 -38.30 -80.53 22.11
N LEU A 288 -38.30 -81.08 20.89
CA LEU A 288 -37.83 -82.44 20.61
C LEU A 288 -36.33 -82.63 20.87
N ILE A 289 -35.52 -81.61 20.58
CA ILE A 289 -34.09 -81.60 20.91
C ILE A 289 -33.91 -81.60 22.42
N ALA A 290 -34.64 -80.74 23.15
CA ALA A 290 -34.58 -80.67 24.60
C ALA A 290 -35.00 -81.99 25.27
N GLU A 291 -36.03 -82.67 24.75
CA GLU A 291 -36.43 -84.01 25.24
C GLU A 291 -35.28 -85.03 25.11
N LEU A 292 -34.58 -85.03 23.97
CA LEU A 292 -33.41 -85.90 23.76
C LEU A 292 -32.23 -85.50 24.66
N GLU A 293 -31.98 -84.20 24.86
CA GLU A 293 -30.91 -83.71 25.72
C GLU A 293 -31.17 -84.03 27.21
N VAL A 294 -32.43 -83.96 27.65
CA VAL A 294 -32.86 -84.36 29.00
C VAL A 294 -32.77 -85.88 29.19
N LYS A 295 -33.04 -86.68 28.15
CA LYS A 295 -32.87 -88.13 28.20
C LYS A 295 -31.42 -88.54 28.54
N GLY A 296 -30.43 -87.72 28.17
CA GLY A 296 -29.04 -87.88 28.56
C GLY A 296 -28.29 -88.88 27.67
N VAL A 297 -28.13 -90.13 28.13
CA VAL A 297 -27.39 -91.15 27.37
C VAL A 297 -28.23 -91.61 26.18
N LEU A 298 -27.81 -91.21 24.98
CA LEU A 298 -28.44 -91.55 23.71
C LEU A 298 -27.78 -92.74 23.04
N ASP A 299 -28.57 -93.56 22.35
CA ASP A 299 -28.02 -94.54 21.41
C ASP A 299 -27.61 -93.89 20.07
N GLU A 300 -26.99 -94.66 19.18
CA GLU A 300 -26.53 -94.16 17.87
C GLU A 300 -27.69 -93.62 17.02
N SER A 301 -28.86 -94.25 17.08
CA SER A 301 -30.03 -93.83 16.32
C SER A 301 -30.61 -92.51 16.84
N GLU A 302 -30.63 -92.33 18.16
CA GLU A 302 -31.10 -91.12 18.83
C GLU A 302 -30.13 -89.95 18.68
N THR A 303 -28.84 -90.24 18.65
CA THR A 303 -27.79 -89.25 18.34
C THR A 303 -27.97 -88.74 16.91
N ASN A 304 -28.10 -89.64 15.93
CA ASN A 304 -28.37 -89.27 14.54
C ASN A 304 -29.68 -88.48 14.37
N ARG A 305 -30.72 -88.84 15.13
CA ARG A 305 -31.99 -88.10 15.16
C ARG A 305 -31.82 -86.69 15.73
N CYS A 306 -31.07 -86.54 16.82
CA CYS A 306 -30.76 -85.25 17.42
C CYS A 306 -29.98 -84.34 16.44
N ASP A 307 -28.96 -84.89 15.77
CA ASP A 307 -28.18 -84.15 14.78
C ASP A 307 -29.05 -83.73 13.59
N THR A 308 -29.93 -84.61 13.11
CA THR A 308 -30.90 -84.27 12.04
C THR A 308 -31.81 -83.13 12.49
N LEU A 309 -32.39 -83.20 13.69
CA LEU A 309 -33.24 -82.14 14.23
C LEU A 309 -32.49 -80.80 14.34
N LYS A 310 -31.24 -80.82 14.79
CA LYS A 310 -30.39 -79.62 14.87
C LYS A 310 -30.15 -79.01 13.48
N THR A 311 -29.84 -79.83 12.48
CA THR A 311 -29.66 -79.33 11.10
C THR A 311 -30.94 -78.78 10.49
N GLU A 312 -32.10 -79.39 10.75
CA GLU A 312 -33.40 -78.88 10.31
C GLU A 312 -33.77 -77.57 11.00
N ARG A 313 -33.56 -77.49 12.32
CA ARG A 313 -33.74 -76.27 13.12
C ARG A 313 -32.89 -75.13 12.58
N ASP A 314 -31.61 -75.38 12.28
CA ASP A 314 -30.72 -74.35 11.72
C ASP A 314 -31.19 -73.87 10.33
N ARG A 315 -31.73 -74.77 9.50
CA ARG A 315 -32.34 -74.39 8.21
C ARG A 315 -33.58 -73.51 8.41
N LEU A 316 -34.45 -73.85 9.37
CA LEU A 316 -35.64 -73.06 9.70
C LEU A 316 -35.26 -71.68 10.26
N LEU A 317 -34.26 -71.60 11.13
CA LEU A 317 -33.74 -70.32 11.64
C LEU A 317 -33.20 -69.43 10.53
N ASN A 318 -32.46 -69.99 9.57
CA ASN A 318 -31.98 -69.23 8.42
C ASN A 318 -33.13 -68.74 7.54
N ARG A 319 -34.17 -69.56 7.35
CA ARG A 319 -35.38 -69.15 6.64
C ARG A 319 -36.14 -68.04 7.38
N LEU A 320 -36.26 -68.13 8.70
CA LEU A 320 -36.89 -67.12 9.56
C LEU A 320 -36.14 -65.79 9.49
N LYS A 321 -34.79 -65.81 9.49
CA LYS A 321 -33.98 -64.60 9.29
C LYS A 321 -34.31 -63.90 7.97
N SER A 322 -34.35 -64.65 6.86
CA SER A 322 -34.70 -64.08 5.55
C SER A 322 -36.15 -63.57 5.50
N GLU A 323 -37.09 -64.22 6.19
CA GLU A 323 -38.47 -63.74 6.27
C GLU A 323 -38.58 -62.47 7.12
N ASN A 324 -37.84 -62.35 8.22
CA ASN A 324 -37.79 -61.15 9.05
C ASN A 324 -37.18 -59.97 8.29
N GLU A 325 -36.13 -60.19 7.50
CA GLU A 325 -35.58 -59.18 6.59
C GLU A 325 -36.64 -58.71 5.59
N ARG A 326 -37.40 -59.64 5.00
CA ARG A 326 -38.50 -59.33 4.08
C ARG A 326 -39.63 -58.55 4.74
N ILE A 327 -39.98 -58.84 5.99
CA ILE A 327 -40.97 -58.07 6.76
C ILE A 327 -40.47 -56.64 6.96
N LEU A 328 -39.22 -56.45 7.39
CA LEU A 328 -38.62 -55.14 7.56
C LEU A 328 -38.58 -54.35 6.24
N GLU A 329 -38.26 -55.01 5.12
CA GLU A 329 -38.34 -54.39 3.80
C GLU A 329 -39.77 -53.90 3.52
N LEU A 330 -40.78 -54.78 3.66
CA LEU A 330 -42.18 -54.43 3.43
C LEU A 330 -42.68 -53.32 4.36
N GLU A 331 -42.20 -53.26 5.61
CA GLU A 331 -42.50 -52.19 6.57
C GLU A 331 -41.79 -50.87 6.23
N GLN A 332 -40.55 -50.92 5.73
CA GLN A 332 -39.81 -49.74 5.28
C GLN A 332 -40.45 -49.07 4.06
N TRP A 333 -41.06 -49.85 3.15
CA TRP A 333 -41.92 -49.30 2.09
C TRP A 333 -43.20 -48.64 2.61
N THR A 334 -43.50 -48.80 3.91
CA THR A 334 -44.66 -48.22 4.60
C THR A 334 -44.29 -47.12 5.57
N GLU A 335 -42.99 -46.77 5.74
CA GLU A 335 -42.66 -45.51 6.41
C GLU A 335 -43.40 -44.40 5.67
N PRO A 336 -44.14 -43.54 6.38
CA PRO A 336 -44.84 -42.48 5.72
C PRO A 336 -43.77 -41.64 5.03
N VAL A 337 -43.82 -41.59 3.70
CA VAL A 337 -43.57 -40.32 3.01
C VAL A 337 -44.73 -39.37 3.38
N ALA A 338 -44.92 -39.16 4.68
CA ALA A 338 -45.56 -38.00 5.27
C ALA A 338 -44.45 -37.00 5.57
N GLN A 339 -43.73 -36.64 4.51
CA GLN A 339 -43.18 -35.31 4.27
C GLN A 339 -42.71 -35.25 2.81
N ALA A 340 -43.46 -34.46 2.03
CA ALA A 340 -43.22 -34.08 0.64
C ALA A 340 -43.56 -35.10 -0.47
N ALA A 341 -44.76 -35.66 -0.44
CA ALA A 341 -45.50 -35.91 -1.68
C ALA A 341 -46.90 -35.33 -1.51
N PRO A 342 -47.22 -34.16 -2.09
CA PRO A 342 -48.59 -33.71 -2.13
C PRO A 342 -49.37 -34.69 -2.99
N GLU A 343 -50.45 -35.22 -2.44
CA GLU A 343 -51.40 -36.07 -3.13
C GLU A 343 -51.85 -35.38 -4.43
N GLY A 344 -51.56 -36.02 -5.57
CA GLY A 344 -51.99 -35.53 -6.89
C GLY A 344 -50.88 -35.50 -7.93
N SER A 345 -50.15 -36.60 -8.13
CA SER A 345 -49.32 -36.76 -9.32
C SER A 345 -50.16 -37.26 -10.51
N LEU A 346 -51.17 -36.48 -10.90
CA LEU A 346 -51.54 -36.41 -12.31
C LEU A 346 -50.39 -35.70 -13.03
N PRO A 347 -49.95 -36.15 -14.21
CA PRO A 347 -48.94 -35.43 -14.96
C PRO A 347 -49.54 -34.08 -15.35
N VAL A 348 -48.89 -32.99 -14.90
CA VAL A 348 -49.22 -31.56 -15.01
C VAL A 348 -49.63 -30.97 -13.66
N ASP A 349 -48.59 -30.50 -12.95
CA ASP A 349 -48.51 -29.59 -11.80
C ASP A 349 -49.73 -28.64 -11.64
N LEU A 350 -50.77 -29.15 -10.96
CA LEU A 350 -52.11 -28.58 -11.03
C LEU A 350 -52.63 -27.82 -9.80
N THR A 351 -52.16 -28.09 -8.59
CA THR A 351 -52.83 -27.53 -7.39
C THR A 351 -51.94 -27.53 -6.15
N LEU A 352 -51.07 -26.53 -5.98
CA LEU A 352 -50.18 -26.51 -4.79
C LEU A 352 -49.86 -25.17 -4.17
N THR A 353 -50.66 -24.13 -4.41
CA THR A 353 -50.19 -22.80 -4.03
C THR A 353 -51.23 -21.82 -3.50
N ASP A 354 -52.42 -22.32 -3.10
CA ASP A 354 -53.38 -21.51 -2.35
C ASP A 354 -53.45 -21.84 -0.84
N GLU A 355 -52.89 -22.96 -0.37
CA GLU A 355 -52.95 -23.31 1.07
C GLU A 355 -51.74 -22.85 1.90
N LEU A 356 -50.63 -22.47 1.27
CA LEU A 356 -49.45 -21.95 1.98
C LEU A 356 -49.48 -20.43 2.23
N LEU A 357 -50.55 -19.73 1.84
CA LEU A 357 -50.73 -18.30 2.12
C LEU A 357 -51.66 -18.02 3.31
N ARG A 358 -52.26 -19.04 3.94
CA ARG A 358 -53.17 -18.83 5.08
C ARG A 358 -52.51 -18.91 6.46
N ALA A 359 -51.22 -19.18 6.53
CA ALA A 359 -50.48 -19.35 7.79
C ALA A 359 -49.46 -18.22 8.10
N CYS A 360 -49.45 -17.12 7.34
CA CYS A 360 -48.53 -16.00 7.59
C CYS A 360 -49.21 -14.62 7.67
N ASP A 361 -50.52 -14.56 7.95
CA ASP A 361 -51.27 -13.30 8.14
C ASP A 361 -51.81 -13.11 9.58
N ASP A 362 -51.27 -13.82 10.57
CA ASP A 362 -51.53 -13.55 12.00
C ASP A 362 -50.20 -13.46 12.79
N ASN A 363 -49.48 -12.34 12.62
CA ASN A 363 -48.79 -11.57 13.69
C ASN A 363 -48.11 -10.31 13.16
#